data_AF-A0AAN9HC13-F1
#
_entry.id   AF-A0AAN9HC13-F1
#
_cell.length_a   1.000
_cell.length_b   1.000
_cell.length_c   1.000
_cell.angle_alpha   90.00
_cell.angle_beta   90.00
_cell.angle_gamma   90.00
#
_symmetry.space_group_name_H-M   'P 1'
#
loop_
_entity.id
_entity.type
_entity.pdbx_description
1 polymer ?
#
loop_
_entity_poly.entity_id
_entity_poly.type
_entity_poly.pdbx_seq_one_letter_code
_entity_poly.pdbx_strand_id
1 'polypeptide(L)'
;MVDQEALDMEDGLTRYCVSNLTCEISQIGVQRFVQAWNSHNILGKGIPNLLARDGCKSRISEQLLPRASEAAELYRQEMGNSLTTPSAFGIDPFQSEEDKIRAETEFNSLYCDLRNVFNYTVNEHYRYYQDCVTGYGVLG
;
A
#
# COMPACT_ATOMS: atom_id res chain seq x y z
N MET A 1 33.71 15.06 -4.98
CA MET A 1 32.55 14.69 -5.83
C MET A 1 31.46 14.30 -4.86
N VAL A 2 30.46 15.16 -4.69
CA VAL A 2 29.32 14.87 -3.82
C VAL A 2 28.37 14.01 -4.66
N ASP A 3 27.99 12.85 -4.14
CA ASP A 3 26.99 11.98 -4.76
C ASP A 3 25.71 12.78 -4.97
N GLN A 4 25.46 13.17 -6.22
CA GLN A 4 24.31 13.99 -6.61
C GLN A 4 23.07 13.13 -6.91
N GLU A 5 23.14 11.81 -6.67
CA GLU A 5 22.08 10.82 -6.92
C GLU A 5 21.51 10.18 -5.63
N ALA A 6 21.99 10.59 -4.45
CA ALA A 6 21.43 10.07 -3.20
C ALA A 6 20.11 10.79 -2.86
N LEU A 7 19.00 10.06 -2.86
CA LEU A 7 17.72 10.54 -2.33
C LEU A 7 17.91 10.99 -0.87
N ASP A 8 17.56 12.24 -0.56
CA ASP A 8 17.65 12.76 0.80
C ASP A 8 16.53 12.17 1.67
N MET A 9 16.86 11.10 2.40
CA MET A 9 15.90 10.43 3.29
C MET A 9 15.69 11.17 4.63
N GLU A 10 16.39 12.28 4.89
CA GLU A 10 16.07 13.16 6.02
C GLU A 10 14.89 14.08 5.70
N ASP A 11 14.70 14.41 4.41
CA ASP A 11 13.57 15.20 3.93
C ASP A 11 12.24 14.44 4.09
N GLY A 12 11.24 15.15 4.61
CA GLY A 12 9.90 14.60 4.85
C GLY A 12 9.16 14.30 3.56
N LEU A 13 9.30 15.17 2.56
CA LEU A 13 8.64 15.00 1.26
C LEU A 13 9.22 13.81 0.50
N THR A 14 10.55 13.69 0.45
CA THR A 14 11.24 12.55 -0.17
C THR A 14 10.84 11.23 0.48
N ARG A 15 10.80 11.16 1.82
CA ARG A 15 10.32 9.96 2.54
C ARG A 15 8.88 9.63 2.21
N TYR A 16 8.02 10.63 2.11
CA TYR A 16 6.63 10.42 1.72
C TYR A 16 6.53 9.85 0.31
N CYS A 17 7.21 10.47 -0.67
CA CYS A 17 7.20 10.04 -2.06
C CYS A 17 7.69 8.60 -2.22
N VAL A 18 8.82 8.26 -1.58
CA VAL A 18 9.37 6.90 -1.56
C VAL A 18 8.37 5.92 -0.94
N SER A 19 7.76 6.27 0.20
CA SER A 19 6.80 5.42 0.89
C SER A 19 5.54 5.19 0.06
N ASN A 20 4.99 6.25 -0.53
CA ASN A 20 3.78 6.18 -1.34
C ASN A 20 4.01 5.31 -2.58
N LEU A 21 5.06 5.59 -3.35
CA LEU A 21 5.39 4.81 -4.55
C LEU A 21 5.67 3.34 -4.21
N THR A 22 6.39 3.07 -3.11
CA THR A 22 6.62 1.70 -2.64
C THR A 22 5.30 0.99 -2.34
N CYS A 23 4.38 1.67 -1.65
CA CYS A 23 3.06 1.12 -1.32
C CYS A 23 2.26 0.81 -2.59
N GLU A 24 2.18 1.73 -3.55
CA GLU A 24 1.46 1.53 -4.81
C GLU A 24 2.01 0.35 -5.62
N ILE A 25 3.34 0.27 -5.76
CA ILE A 25 4.00 -0.83 -6.46
C ILE A 25 3.77 -2.17 -5.73
N SER A 26 3.86 -2.16 -4.39
CA SER A 26 3.61 -3.34 -3.56
C SER A 26 2.17 -3.83 -3.70
N GLN A 27 1.20 -2.92 -3.79
CA GLN A 27 -0.21 -3.27 -4.01
C GLN A 27 -0.39 -4.03 -5.32
N ILE A 28 0.32 -3.68 -6.40
CA ILE A 28 0.28 -4.43 -7.67
C ILE A 28 0.76 -5.87 -7.44
N GLY A 29 1.87 -6.06 -6.73
CA GLY A 29 2.40 -7.38 -6.39
C GLY A 29 1.41 -8.21 -5.56
N VAL A 30 0.85 -7.62 -4.49
CA VAL A 30 -0.15 -8.26 -3.64
C VAL A 30 -1.39 -8.63 -4.43
N GLN A 31 -1.91 -7.75 -5.28
CA GLN A 31 -3.08 -8.04 -6.11
C GLN A 31 -2.81 -9.21 -7.07
N ARG A 32 -1.66 -9.23 -7.75
CA ARG A 32 -1.28 -10.35 -8.63
C ARG A 32 -1.18 -11.66 -7.86
N PHE A 33 -0.56 -11.64 -6.68
CA PHE A 33 -0.47 -12.81 -5.81
C PHE A 33 -1.86 -13.30 -5.39
N VAL A 34 -2.71 -12.41 -4.86
CA VAL A 34 -4.07 -12.75 -4.42
C VAL A 34 -4.90 -13.31 -5.58
N GLN A 35 -4.79 -12.74 -6.77
CA GLN A 35 -5.48 -13.25 -7.96
C GLN A 35 -5.00 -14.64 -8.36
N ALA A 36 -3.68 -14.86 -8.43
CA ALA A 36 -3.08 -16.14 -8.77
C ALA A 36 -3.45 -17.20 -7.73
N TRP A 37 -3.31 -16.85 -6.45
CA TRP A 37 -3.72 -17.68 -5.33
C TRP A 37 -5.20 -18.01 -5.37
N ASN A 38 -6.09 -17.06 -5.60
CA ASN A 38 -7.52 -17.38 -5.62
C ASN A 38 -7.97 -18.12 -6.89
N SER A 39 -7.13 -18.18 -7.92
CA SER A 39 -7.41 -18.88 -9.17
C SER A 39 -6.83 -20.29 -9.23
N HIS A 40 -5.98 -20.69 -8.29
CA HIS A 40 -5.42 -22.05 -8.28
C HIS A 40 -6.44 -23.08 -7.76
N ASN A 41 -6.31 -24.32 -8.23
CA ASN A 41 -7.13 -25.42 -7.76
C ASN A 41 -6.53 -26.02 -6.48
N ILE A 42 -7.30 -26.02 -5.39
CA ILE A 42 -6.96 -26.70 -4.15
C ILE A 42 -7.53 -28.11 -4.20
N LEU A 43 -6.66 -29.13 -4.10
CA LEU A 43 -7.06 -30.53 -4.18
C LEU A 43 -8.16 -30.86 -3.15
N GLY A 44 -9.28 -31.43 -3.63
CA GLY A 44 -10.43 -31.79 -2.80
C GLY A 44 -11.29 -30.60 -2.31
N LYS A 45 -10.96 -29.36 -2.69
CA LYS A 45 -11.74 -28.16 -2.35
C LYS A 45 -12.25 -27.41 -3.59
N GLY A 46 -11.47 -27.37 -4.67
CA GLY A 46 -11.80 -26.62 -5.89
C GLY A 46 -11.05 -25.30 -5.99
N ILE A 47 -11.53 -24.40 -6.86
CA ILE A 47 -10.89 -23.09 -7.11
C ILE A 47 -11.57 -22.01 -6.25
N PRO A 48 -10.84 -21.30 -5.37
CA PRO A 48 -11.43 -20.29 -4.46
C PRO A 48 -12.32 -19.26 -5.16
N ASN A 49 -11.88 -18.68 -6.28
CA ASN A 49 -12.66 -17.72 -7.05
C ASN A 49 -13.97 -18.31 -7.61
N LEU A 50 -14.02 -19.62 -7.89
CA LEU A 50 -15.26 -20.29 -8.31
C LEU A 50 -16.18 -20.54 -7.12
N LEU A 51 -15.62 -20.96 -5.99
CA LEU A 51 -16.36 -21.21 -4.75
C LEU A 51 -16.98 -19.91 -4.19
N ALA A 52 -16.30 -18.79 -4.37
CA ALA A 52 -16.74 -17.47 -3.90
C ALA A 52 -17.76 -16.78 -4.81
N ARG A 53 -18.07 -17.31 -6.00
CA ARG A 53 -19.01 -16.67 -6.96
C ARG A 53 -20.39 -16.42 -6.38
N ASP A 54 -20.86 -17.33 -5.53
CA ASP A 54 -22.17 -17.23 -4.87
C ASP A 54 -22.14 -16.35 -3.60
N GLY A 55 -20.98 -15.75 -3.31
CA GLY A 55 -20.72 -14.88 -2.18
C GLY A 55 -20.45 -15.63 -0.87
N CYS A 56 -19.68 -14.99 0.03
CA CYS A 56 -19.64 -15.37 1.43
C CYS A 56 -20.89 -14.79 2.11
N LYS A 57 -21.93 -15.60 2.32
CA LYS A 57 -23.24 -15.13 2.82
C LYS A 57 -23.22 -14.68 4.28
N SER A 58 -22.24 -15.11 5.07
CA SER A 58 -22.20 -14.81 6.50
C SER A 58 -21.21 -13.67 6.78
N ARG A 59 -21.73 -12.46 6.98
CA ARG A 59 -20.99 -11.48 7.79
C ARG A 59 -20.72 -12.12 9.15
N ILE A 60 -19.46 -12.10 9.58
CA ILE A 60 -19.10 -12.47 10.94
C ILE A 60 -19.84 -11.49 11.86
N SER A 61 -20.57 -12.00 12.85
CA SER A 61 -21.27 -11.15 13.82
C SER A 61 -20.28 -10.23 14.51
N GLU A 62 -20.66 -8.98 14.79
CA GLU A 62 -19.83 -8.06 15.59
C GLU A 62 -19.56 -8.62 17.00
N GLN A 63 -20.36 -9.58 17.47
CA GLN A 63 -20.12 -10.34 18.71
C GLN A 63 -18.92 -11.29 18.62
N LEU A 64 -18.56 -11.74 17.40
CA LEU A 64 -17.44 -12.65 17.14
C LEU A 64 -16.18 -11.91 16.70
N LEU A 65 -16.33 -10.74 16.08
CA LEU A 65 -15.22 -9.89 15.67
C LEU A 65 -15.60 -8.41 15.91
N PRO A 66 -15.22 -7.84 17.07
CA PRO A 66 -15.55 -6.45 17.39
C PRO A 66 -14.81 -5.48 16.47
N ARG A 67 -15.30 -4.25 16.37
CA ARG A 67 -14.66 -3.21 15.56
C ARG A 67 -13.29 -2.85 16.14
N ALA A 68 -12.39 -2.34 15.30
CA ALA A 68 -11.01 -2.02 15.70
C ALA A 68 -10.91 -1.11 16.93
N SER A 69 -11.81 -0.11 17.05
CA SER A 69 -11.87 0.79 18.20
C SER A 69 -12.28 0.09 19.50
N GLU A 70 -13.24 -0.84 19.41
CA GLU A 70 -13.74 -1.60 20.54
C GLU A 70 -12.72 -2.67 20.96
N ALA A 71 -12.08 -3.34 20.00
CA ALA A 71 -10.96 -4.24 20.27
C ALA A 71 -9.80 -3.51 20.96
N ALA A 72 -9.43 -2.30 20.50
CA ALA A 72 -8.37 -1.51 21.11
C ALA A 72 -8.67 -1.12 22.55
N GLU A 73 -9.94 -0.82 22.85
CA GLU A 73 -10.40 -0.51 24.20
C GLU A 73 -10.43 -1.76 25.09
N LEU A 74 -10.93 -2.88 24.59
CA LEU A 74 -10.95 -4.16 25.31
C LEU A 74 -9.53 -4.60 25.71
N TYR A 75 -8.56 -4.51 24.79
CA TYR A 75 -7.16 -4.83 25.11
C TYR A 75 -6.57 -3.90 26.17
N ARG A 76 -6.93 -2.61 26.12
CA ARG A 76 -6.47 -1.63 27.12
C ARG A 76 -7.07 -1.91 28.50
N GLN A 77 -8.34 -2.29 28.55
CA GLN A 77 -9.07 -2.56 29.80
C GLN A 77 -8.73 -3.92 30.42
N GLU A 78 -8.56 -4.97 29.61
CA GLU A 78 -8.37 -6.34 30.12
C GLU A 78 -6.90 -6.72 30.33
N MET A 79 -5.99 -6.27 29.46
CA MET A 79 -4.58 -6.71 29.47
C MET A 79 -3.61 -5.62 29.97
N GLY A 80 -4.08 -4.38 30.20
CA GLY A 80 -3.25 -3.25 30.61
C GLY A 80 -2.23 -2.79 29.55
N ASN A 81 -2.20 -3.44 28.38
CA ASN A 81 -1.34 -3.12 27.25
C ASN A 81 -2.12 -2.30 26.23
N SER A 82 -1.58 -1.16 25.84
CA SER A 82 -2.10 -0.41 24.69
C SER A 82 -1.63 -1.10 23.42
N LEU A 83 -2.57 -1.51 22.55
CA LEU A 83 -2.27 -1.54 21.12
C LEU A 83 -1.63 -0.18 20.77
N THR A 84 -0.50 -0.19 20.06
CA THR A 84 0.27 1.03 19.75
C THR A 84 -0.66 2.12 19.26
N THR A 85 -0.65 3.27 19.94
CA THR A 85 -1.39 4.45 19.49
C THR A 85 -0.96 4.76 18.05
N PRO A 86 -1.90 5.10 17.15
CA PRO A 86 -1.56 5.37 15.76
C PRO A 86 -0.46 6.43 15.71
N SER A 87 0.67 6.04 15.13
CA SER A 87 1.82 6.92 14.92
C SER A 87 1.47 7.99 13.90
N ALA A 88 2.08 9.16 14.01
CA ALA A 88 2.05 10.19 12.96
C ALA A 88 2.80 9.76 11.69
N PHE A 89 3.52 8.64 11.73
CA PHE A 89 4.12 8.02 10.56
C PHE A 89 3.03 7.52 9.61
N GLY A 90 2.98 8.06 8.39
CA GLY A 90 1.92 7.78 7.42
C GLY A 90 0.73 8.73 7.50
N ILE A 91 0.84 9.88 8.18
CA ILE A 91 -0.10 10.98 7.99
C ILE A 91 0.05 11.51 6.57
N ASP A 92 -1.08 11.64 5.89
CA ASP A 92 -1.16 12.21 4.56
C ASP A 92 -0.63 13.66 4.58
N PRO A 93 0.43 14.00 3.82
CA PRO A 93 0.98 15.36 3.78
C PRO A 93 0.07 16.33 3.04
N PHE A 94 -0.96 15.84 2.34
CA PHE A 94 -1.90 16.68 1.62
C PHE A 94 -2.89 17.35 2.58
N GLN A 95 -3.14 18.64 2.35
CA GLN A 95 -4.07 19.44 3.15
C GLN A 95 -5.53 19.15 2.79
N SER A 96 -5.77 18.54 1.62
CA SER A 96 -7.09 18.14 1.13
C SER A 96 -7.00 16.91 0.22
N GLU A 97 -8.12 16.18 0.11
CA GLU A 97 -8.23 15.02 -0.80
C GLU A 97 -8.12 15.47 -2.26
N GLU A 98 -8.56 16.68 -2.59
CA GLU A 98 -8.42 17.26 -3.92
C GLU A 98 -6.96 17.51 -4.30
N ASP A 99 -6.13 17.95 -3.35
CA ASP A 99 -4.69 18.15 -3.56
C ASP A 99 -3.98 16.82 -3.81
N LYS A 100 -4.37 15.79 -3.06
CA LYS A 100 -3.90 14.41 -3.25
C LYS A 100 -4.25 13.86 -4.62
N ILE A 101 -5.54 13.89 -4.99
CA ILE A 101 -6.02 13.38 -6.28
C ILE A 101 -5.34 14.13 -7.42
N ARG A 102 -5.12 15.44 -7.29
CA ARG A 102 -4.40 16.23 -8.29
C ARG A 102 -2.95 15.79 -8.41
N ALA A 103 -2.23 15.66 -7.30
CA ALA A 103 -0.84 15.19 -7.30
C ALA A 103 -0.72 13.76 -7.87
N GLU A 104 -1.61 12.84 -7.48
CA GLU A 104 -1.67 11.48 -8.01
C GLU A 104 -2.02 11.45 -9.51
N THR A 105 -2.97 12.28 -9.96
CA THR A 105 -3.37 12.36 -11.37
C THR A 105 -2.25 12.93 -12.24
N GLU A 106 -1.61 14.00 -11.77
CA GLU A 106 -0.48 14.63 -12.44
C GLU A 106 0.71 13.68 -12.50
N PHE A 107 1.02 12.99 -11.39
CA PHE A 107 2.04 11.94 -11.35
C PHE A 107 1.74 10.80 -12.32
N ASN A 108 0.54 10.23 -12.30
CA ASN A 108 0.13 9.16 -13.22
C ASN A 108 0.15 9.61 -14.69
N SER A 109 -0.06 10.90 -14.97
CA SER A 109 -0.04 11.46 -16.32
C SER A 109 1.38 11.75 -16.84
N LEU A 110 2.31 12.09 -15.94
CA LEU A 110 3.68 12.49 -16.28
C LEU A 110 4.66 11.31 -16.21
N TYR A 111 4.43 10.37 -15.30
CA TYR A 111 5.38 9.31 -15.00
C TYR A 111 4.72 7.94 -14.80
N CYS A 112 5.28 6.98 -15.53
CA CYS A 112 5.35 5.57 -15.19
C CYS A 112 4.02 4.77 -15.15
N ASP A 113 3.86 3.86 -16.12
CA ASP A 113 3.02 2.67 -15.89
C ASP A 113 3.61 1.89 -14.69
N LEU A 114 2.98 2.03 -13.53
CA LEU A 114 3.42 1.41 -12.27
C LEU A 114 3.57 -0.11 -12.36
N ARG A 115 2.88 -0.77 -13.32
CA ARG A 115 3.07 -2.20 -13.58
C ARG A 115 4.42 -2.49 -14.20
N ASN A 116 4.91 -1.61 -15.08
CA ASN A 116 6.24 -1.70 -15.64
C ASN A 116 7.28 -1.40 -14.58
N VAL A 117 7.07 -0.39 -13.73
CA VAL A 117 7.97 -0.11 -12.60
C VAL A 117 8.08 -1.33 -11.69
N PHE A 118 6.93 -1.92 -11.31
CA PHE A 118 6.92 -3.18 -10.55
C PHE A 118 7.75 -4.27 -11.26
N ASN A 119 7.47 -4.52 -12.55
CA ASN A 119 8.15 -5.57 -13.31
C ASN A 119 9.67 -5.34 -13.39
N TYR A 120 10.13 -4.11 -13.63
CA TYR A 120 11.56 -3.81 -13.68
C TYR A 120 12.21 -3.93 -12.30
N THR A 121 11.57 -3.40 -11.25
CA THR A 121 12.08 -3.48 -9.88
C THR A 121 12.25 -4.91 -9.38
N VAL A 122 11.29 -5.80 -9.64
CA VAL A 122 11.41 -7.22 -9.21
C VAL A 122 12.43 -8.01 -10.03
N ASN A 123 12.85 -7.50 -11.18
CA ASN A 123 13.90 -8.07 -12.02
C ASN A 123 15.24 -7.31 -11.85
N GLU A 124 15.46 -6.68 -10.69
CA GLU A 124 16.72 -6.01 -10.33
C GLU A 124 17.08 -4.79 -11.21
N HIS A 125 16.09 -4.22 -11.91
CA HIS A 125 16.23 -3.03 -12.73
C HIS A 125 15.64 -1.79 -12.02
N TYR A 126 16.38 -1.25 -11.05
CA TYR A 126 15.89 -0.20 -10.14
C TYR A 126 15.84 1.21 -10.72
N ARG A 127 16.47 1.46 -11.89
CA ARG A 127 16.56 2.80 -12.48
C ARG A 127 15.20 3.43 -12.72
N TYR A 128 14.23 2.65 -13.20
CA TYR A 128 12.87 3.12 -13.41
C TYR A 128 12.21 3.57 -12.10
N TYR A 129 12.41 2.83 -11.02
CA TYR A 129 11.90 3.21 -9.71
C TYR A 129 12.52 4.53 -9.23
N GLN A 130 13.85 4.68 -9.36
CA GLN A 130 14.56 5.91 -9.00
C GLN A 130 14.06 7.11 -9.80
N ASP A 131 13.90 6.97 -11.11
CA ASP A 131 13.39 8.02 -12.00
C ASP A 131 11.97 8.46 -11.59
N CYS A 132 11.07 7.53 -11.26
CA CYS A 132 9.71 7.89 -10.82
C CYS A 132 9.75 8.59 -9.43
N VAL A 133 10.62 8.20 -8.49
CA VAL A 133 10.75 8.89 -7.19
C VAL A 133 11.25 10.32 -7.36
N THR A 134 12.29 10.52 -8.19
CA THR A 134 12.83 11.86 -8.46
C THR A 134 11.80 12.75 -9.18
N GLY A 135 10.96 12.18 -10.05
CA GLY A 135 9.84 12.89 -10.65
C GLY A 135 8.74 13.28 -9.64
N TYR A 136 8.46 12.42 -8.66
CA TYR A 136 7.46 12.66 -7.62
C TYR A 136 7.82 13.86 -6.72
N GLY A 137 9.10 14.01 -6.38
CA GLY A 137 9.60 15.10 -5.54
C GLY A 137 9.64 16.48 -6.21
N VAL A 138 9.55 16.56 -7.55
CA VAL A 138 9.52 17.84 -8.31
C VAL A 138 8.11 18.44 -8.37
N LEU A 139 7.08 17.65 -8.07
CA LEU A 139 5.66 18.06 -8.10
C LEU A 139 5.09 18.42 -6.72
N GLY A 140 5.86 18.16 -5.64
CA GLY A 140 5.47 18.41 -4.24
C GLY A 140 5.92 19.75 -3.69
#